data_AF-A0A1E7FGU9-F1
#
_entry.id   AF-A0A1E7FGU9-F1
#
_cell.length_a   1.000
_cell.length_b   1.000
_cell.length_c   1.000
_cell.angle_alpha   90.00
_cell.angle_beta   90.00
_cell.angle_gamma   90.00
#
_symmetry.space_group_name_H-M   'P 1'
#
loop_
_entity.id
_entity.type
_entity.pdbx_description
1 polymer ?
#
loop_
_entity_poly.entity_id
_entity_poly.type
_entity_poly.pdbx_seq_one_letter_code
_entity_poly.pdbx_strand_id
1 'polypeptide(L)'
;MTTPNKAVDSGIATTRGISFYLEILDRLRNEGFNLETNEKLAIHPYLIAAKEGTLSLAQRRAFVGEQYSVQYSDACSFAKLAGHENFRPKSLSVASVPSAPTTIITNEGSSEKSSNDENNEIQPDLFQFLLGGEVYASKLLLDHAKSVGFEDEDEGDLRRYTVTAKAQAYPSYWARIALAGNRGAGAAACAVNFPAWGKMCADLSDALQNQPEYGYSAMGDDKASTSLAFIGRNGSDRHDGRKCFLRGCGHRSSIIARI
;
A
#
# COMPACT_ATOMS: atom_id res chain seq x y z
N MET A 1 61.13 6.55 -20.63
CA MET A 1 60.06 5.79 -19.95
C MET A 1 58.90 6.74 -19.73
N THR A 2 57.93 6.70 -20.63
CA THR A 2 56.77 7.61 -20.65
C THR A 2 55.54 6.74 -20.40
N THR A 3 54.93 6.89 -19.24
CA THR A 3 53.69 6.18 -18.87
C THR A 3 52.51 6.73 -19.66
N PRO A 4 51.64 5.89 -20.25
CA PRO A 4 50.43 6.36 -20.93
C PRO A 4 49.35 6.76 -19.90
N ASN A 5 48.76 7.92 -20.12
CA ASN A 5 47.57 8.41 -19.43
C ASN A 5 46.43 7.40 -19.58
N LYS A 6 45.93 6.86 -18.46
CA LYS A 6 44.61 6.22 -18.42
C LYS A 6 43.57 7.32 -18.59
N ALA A 7 42.89 7.31 -19.74
CA ALA A 7 41.66 8.06 -19.92
C ALA A 7 40.67 7.65 -18.83
N VAL A 8 40.27 8.62 -18.01
CA VAL A 8 39.11 8.50 -17.13
C VAL A 8 37.91 8.44 -18.07
N ASP A 9 37.29 7.27 -18.14
CA ASP A 9 36.02 7.07 -18.82
C ASP A 9 34.95 7.84 -18.02
N SER A 10 34.78 9.11 -18.37
CA SER A 10 33.71 9.96 -17.87
C SER A 10 32.40 9.41 -18.44
N GLY A 11 31.85 8.43 -17.75
CA GLY A 11 30.56 7.82 -18.08
C GLY A 11 29.51 8.90 -18.28
N ILE A 12 29.19 9.14 -19.54
CA ILE A 12 28.10 10.00 -19.96
C ILE A 12 26.84 9.36 -19.41
N ALA A 13 26.29 9.96 -18.35
CA ALA A 13 24.93 9.69 -17.90
C ALA A 13 23.99 10.14 -19.03
N THR A 14 23.76 9.27 -20.02
CA THR A 14 22.79 9.51 -21.09
C THR A 14 21.45 9.83 -20.45
N THR A 15 20.95 11.03 -20.75
CA THR A 15 19.62 11.53 -20.37
C THR A 15 18.55 10.63 -20.98
N ARG A 16 18.27 9.49 -20.34
CA ARG A 16 17.12 8.66 -20.69
C ARG A 16 15.88 9.42 -20.23
N GLY A 17 15.01 9.77 -21.18
CA GLY A 17 13.75 10.43 -20.89
C GLY A 17 12.82 9.55 -20.05
N ILE A 18 11.76 10.16 -19.51
CA ILE A 18 10.75 9.47 -18.69
C ILE A 18 10.14 8.25 -19.40
N SER A 19 10.05 8.29 -20.74
CA SER A 19 9.56 7.18 -21.57
C SER A 19 10.30 5.88 -21.32
N PHE A 20 11.63 5.92 -21.20
CA PHE A 20 12.43 4.73 -20.93
C PHE A 20 12.07 4.07 -19.59
N TYR A 21 11.83 4.88 -18.55
CA TYR A 21 11.44 4.35 -17.25
C TYR A 21 10.01 3.79 -17.27
N LEU A 22 9.11 4.43 -18.01
CA LEU A 22 7.75 3.91 -18.22
C LEU A 22 7.77 2.56 -18.95
N GLU A 23 8.63 2.39 -19.95
CA GLU A 23 8.83 1.10 -20.64
C GLU A 23 9.35 0.02 -19.69
N ILE A 24 10.25 0.34 -18.76
CA ILE A 24 10.69 -0.60 -17.72
C ILE A 24 9.51 -1.01 -16.84
N LEU A 25 8.70 -0.05 -16.38
CA LEU A 25 7.55 -0.34 -15.52
C LEU A 25 6.49 -1.17 -16.24
N ASP A 26 6.23 -0.86 -17.51
CA ASP A 26 5.31 -1.63 -18.34
C ASP A 26 5.81 -3.06 -18.51
N ARG A 27 7.10 -3.25 -18.84
CA ARG A 27 7.71 -4.58 -18.90
C ARG A 27 7.54 -5.33 -17.58
N LEU A 28 7.90 -4.72 -16.44
CA LEU A 28 7.78 -5.35 -15.12
C LEU A 28 6.34 -5.78 -14.78
N ARG A 29 5.35 -4.99 -15.21
CA ARG A 29 3.93 -5.31 -15.02
C ARG A 29 3.45 -6.43 -15.94
N ASN A 30 4.10 -6.64 -17.08
CA ASN A 30 3.79 -7.71 -18.03
C ASN A 30 4.65 -8.98 -17.83
N GLU A 31 5.55 -9.01 -16.84
CA GLU A 31 6.27 -10.22 -16.47
C GLU A 31 5.31 -11.31 -15.96
N GLY A 32 5.57 -12.57 -16.33
CA GLY A 32 4.67 -13.69 -16.05
C GLY A 32 4.34 -13.86 -14.56
N PHE A 33 5.30 -13.61 -13.66
CA PHE A 33 5.06 -13.67 -12.22
C PHE A 33 4.05 -12.63 -11.73
N ASN A 34 4.02 -11.43 -12.35
CA ASN A 34 3.09 -10.38 -11.95
C ASN A 34 1.68 -10.69 -12.45
N LEU A 35 1.56 -11.18 -13.69
CA LEU A 35 0.28 -11.61 -14.25
C LEU A 35 -0.32 -12.76 -13.43
N GLU A 36 0.47 -13.79 -13.15
CA GLU A 36 0.05 -14.93 -12.32
C GLU A 36 -0.36 -14.48 -10.90
N THR A 37 0.36 -13.52 -10.31
CA THR A 37 0.01 -12.97 -9.00
C THR A 37 -1.33 -12.24 -9.04
N ASN A 38 -1.57 -11.41 -10.06
CA ASN A 38 -2.84 -10.71 -10.21
C ASN A 38 -4.02 -11.67 -10.40
N GLU A 39 -3.84 -12.73 -11.21
CA GLU A 39 -4.84 -13.77 -11.39
C GLU A 39 -5.16 -14.47 -10.07
N LYS A 40 -4.15 -14.89 -9.31
CA LYS A 40 -4.33 -15.54 -8.00
C LYS A 40 -5.01 -14.64 -6.98
N LEU A 41 -4.68 -13.35 -6.97
CA LEU A 41 -5.33 -12.38 -6.08
C LEU A 41 -6.81 -12.17 -6.45
N ALA A 42 -7.13 -12.12 -7.74
CA ALA A 42 -8.50 -11.93 -8.22
C ALA A 42 -9.46 -13.06 -7.83
N ILE A 43 -8.95 -14.29 -7.68
CA ILE A 43 -9.70 -15.48 -7.25
C ILE A 43 -9.35 -15.93 -5.84
N HIS A 44 -8.72 -15.07 -5.03
CA HIS A 44 -8.28 -15.47 -3.70
C HIS A 44 -9.49 -15.88 -2.83
N PRO A 45 -9.45 -17.01 -2.10
CA PRO A 45 -10.60 -17.52 -1.35
C PRO A 45 -11.19 -16.52 -0.36
N TYR A 46 -10.38 -15.67 0.24
CA TYR A 46 -10.85 -14.58 1.11
C TYR A 46 -11.73 -13.57 0.37
N LEU A 47 -11.35 -13.19 -0.86
CA LEU A 47 -12.12 -12.25 -1.68
C LEU A 47 -13.41 -12.89 -2.20
N ILE A 48 -13.36 -14.19 -2.57
CA ILE A 48 -14.56 -14.96 -2.94
C ILE A 48 -15.52 -15.00 -1.76
N ALA A 49 -15.05 -15.39 -0.57
CA ALA A 49 -15.88 -15.45 0.63
C ALA A 49 -16.48 -14.08 1.00
N ALA A 50 -15.73 -12.99 0.81
CA ALA A 50 -16.25 -11.63 0.99
C ALA A 50 -17.37 -11.32 -0.02
N LYS A 51 -17.18 -11.67 -1.30
CA LYS A 51 -18.19 -11.46 -2.35
C LYS A 51 -19.45 -12.29 -2.13
N GLU A 52 -19.34 -13.44 -1.48
CA GLU A 52 -20.45 -14.37 -1.21
C GLU A 52 -21.16 -14.11 0.12
N GLY A 53 -20.71 -13.16 0.94
CA GLY A 53 -21.29 -12.93 2.27
C GLY A 53 -20.91 -14.02 3.30
N THR A 54 -19.95 -14.90 2.99
CA THR A 54 -19.58 -16.07 3.82
C THR A 54 -18.34 -15.84 4.71
N LEU A 55 -17.65 -14.72 4.54
CA LEU A 55 -16.50 -14.35 5.37
C LEU A 55 -16.84 -14.23 6.87
N SER A 56 -16.28 -15.10 7.69
CA SER A 56 -16.52 -15.13 9.13
C SER A 56 -15.87 -13.95 9.86
N LEU A 57 -16.39 -13.65 11.07
CA LEU A 57 -15.75 -12.67 11.97
C LEU A 57 -14.31 -13.07 12.31
N ALA A 58 -14.04 -14.36 12.51
CA ALA A 58 -12.69 -14.85 12.80
C ALA A 58 -11.72 -14.58 11.65
N GLN A 59 -12.15 -14.77 10.40
CA GLN A 59 -11.33 -14.44 9.22
C GLN A 59 -11.08 -12.94 9.10
N ARG A 60 -12.11 -12.10 9.33
CA ARG A 60 -11.94 -10.63 9.33
C ARG A 60 -10.99 -10.16 10.43
N ARG A 61 -11.10 -10.72 11.64
CA ARG A 61 -10.17 -10.46 12.75
C ARG A 61 -8.73 -10.88 12.40
N ALA A 62 -8.58 -12.04 11.78
CA ALA A 62 -7.27 -12.54 11.37
C ALA A 62 -6.62 -11.62 10.33
N PHE A 63 -7.38 -11.21 9.31
CA PHE A 63 -6.91 -10.23 8.33
C PHE A 63 -6.43 -8.94 8.99
N VAL A 64 -7.24 -8.35 9.88
CA VAL A 64 -6.85 -7.09 10.56
C VAL A 64 -5.61 -7.27 11.43
N GLY A 65 -5.50 -8.36 12.19
CA GLY A 65 -4.33 -8.64 13.03
C GLY A 65 -3.04 -8.82 12.21
N GLU A 66 -3.12 -9.51 11.07
CA GLU A 66 -1.98 -9.64 10.15
C GLU A 66 -1.61 -8.30 9.49
N GLN A 67 -2.61 -7.55 8.99
CA GLN A 67 -2.40 -6.25 8.36
C GLN A 67 -1.77 -5.23 9.32
N TYR A 68 -2.09 -5.28 10.61
CA TYR A 68 -1.47 -4.41 11.61
C TYR A 68 0.06 -4.56 11.63
N SER A 69 0.54 -5.81 11.61
CA SER A 69 1.97 -6.09 11.63
C SER A 69 2.64 -5.75 10.30
N VAL A 70 1.96 -5.98 9.18
CA VAL A 70 2.44 -5.58 7.85
C VAL A 70 2.61 -4.06 7.78
N GLN A 71 1.57 -3.32 8.10
CA GLN A 71 1.56 -1.85 8.06
C GLN A 71 2.61 -1.24 8.99
N TYR A 72 2.76 -1.76 10.20
CA TYR A 72 3.82 -1.32 11.12
C TYR A 72 5.23 -1.51 10.51
N SER A 73 5.48 -2.67 9.90
CA SER A 73 6.75 -2.98 9.25
C SER A 73 7.00 -2.12 7.99
N ASP A 74 5.98 -1.91 7.17
CA ASP A 74 6.06 -1.09 5.96
C ASP A 74 6.34 0.37 6.33
N ALA A 75 5.66 0.93 7.34
CA ALA A 75 5.95 2.26 7.86
C ALA A 75 7.42 2.41 8.30
N CYS A 76 7.96 1.43 9.05
CA CYS A 76 9.38 1.45 9.44
C CYS A 76 10.31 1.35 8.22
N SER A 77 9.96 0.53 7.22
CA SER A 77 10.75 0.31 6.01
C SER A 77 10.79 1.55 5.12
N PHE A 78 9.64 2.19 4.89
CA PHE A 78 9.56 3.44 4.13
C PHE A 78 10.23 4.58 4.86
N ALA A 79 10.07 4.67 6.18
CA ALA A 79 10.78 5.68 6.96
C ALA A 79 12.30 5.53 6.84
N LYS A 80 12.83 4.30 6.94
CA LYS A 80 14.26 4.05 6.71
C LYS A 80 14.70 4.45 5.30
N LEU A 81 13.93 4.08 4.27
CA LEU A 81 14.24 4.46 2.89
C LEU A 81 14.15 5.98 2.65
N ALA A 82 13.33 6.69 3.43
CA ALA A 82 13.22 8.15 3.46
C ALA A 82 14.31 8.84 4.32
N GLY A 83 15.23 8.07 4.94
CA GLY A 83 16.32 8.59 5.77
C GLY A 83 16.02 8.70 7.26
N HIS A 84 14.86 8.23 7.72
CA HIS A 84 14.45 8.23 9.13
C HIS A 84 14.82 6.91 9.82
N GLU A 85 16.12 6.68 10.01
CA GLU A 85 16.69 5.44 10.55
C GLU A 85 16.10 4.98 11.89
N ASN A 86 15.67 5.92 12.72
CA ASN A 86 15.16 5.67 14.06
C ASN A 86 13.62 5.71 14.15
N PHE A 87 12.91 5.77 13.03
CA PHE A 87 11.46 5.77 13.04
C PHE A 87 10.92 4.40 13.46
N ARG A 88 10.48 4.33 14.72
CA ARG A 88 9.86 3.15 15.32
C ARG A 88 8.75 3.64 16.27
N PRO A 89 7.53 3.89 15.75
CA PRO A 89 6.46 4.39 16.58
C PRO A 89 6.12 3.35 17.65
N LYS A 90 5.73 3.79 18.85
CA LYS A 90 5.31 2.87 19.93
C LYS A 90 4.01 2.15 19.60
N SER A 91 3.14 2.82 18.84
CA SER A 91 1.85 2.33 18.36
C SER A 91 1.49 3.05 17.06
N LEU A 92 0.59 2.47 16.27
CA LEU A 92 0.17 3.07 15.01
C LEU A 92 -0.74 4.29 15.20
N SER A 93 -1.49 4.35 16.31
CA SER A 93 -2.38 5.45 16.70
C SER A 93 -1.68 6.78 16.91
N VAL A 94 -0.44 6.74 17.41
CA VAL A 94 0.36 7.94 17.70
C VAL A 94 1.46 8.18 16.67
N ALA A 95 1.54 7.34 15.63
CA ALA A 95 2.53 7.51 14.58
C ALA A 95 2.33 8.86 13.88
N SER A 96 3.42 9.61 13.74
CA SER A 96 3.45 10.87 13.01
C SER A 96 4.61 10.85 12.03
N VAL A 97 4.37 11.37 10.83
CA VAL A 97 5.38 11.44 9.78
C VAL A 97 6.47 12.42 10.22
N PRO A 98 7.74 12.01 10.34
CA PRO A 98 8.83 12.93 10.65
C PRO A 98 9.00 13.94 9.51
N SER A 99 9.43 15.16 9.84
CA SER A 99 9.78 16.17 8.84
C SER A 99 10.83 15.60 7.89
N ALA A 100 10.62 15.76 6.58
CA ALA A 100 11.55 15.29 5.57
C ALA A 100 12.97 15.81 5.87
N PRO A 101 14.02 14.98 5.73
CA PRO A 101 15.38 15.50 5.79
C PRO A 101 15.49 16.57 4.71
N THR A 102 15.94 17.77 5.04
CA THR A 102 16.12 18.87 4.08
C THR A 102 17.13 18.44 3.03
N THR A 103 16.66 17.78 1.98
CA THR A 103 17.47 17.40 0.84
C THR A 103 17.16 18.47 -0.20
N ILE A 104 18.01 19.48 -0.27
CA ILE A 104 17.97 20.44 -1.38
C ILE A 104 18.30 19.61 -2.63
N ILE A 105 17.29 19.25 -3.40
CA ILE A 105 17.49 18.72 -4.74
C ILE A 105 17.91 19.92 -5.58
N THR A 106 19.21 20.19 -5.67
CA THR A 106 19.73 21.06 -6.72
C THR A 106 19.60 20.27 -8.02
N ASN A 107 18.77 20.77 -8.95
CA ASN A 107 18.79 20.31 -10.33
C ASN A 107 20.17 20.61 -10.92
N GLU A 108 21.14 19.71 -10.74
CA GLU A 108 22.40 19.74 -11.48
C GLU A 108 22.10 19.35 -12.93
N GLY A 109 21.63 20.33 -13.70
CA GLY A 109 21.25 20.17 -15.10
C GLY A 109 20.81 21.45 -15.81
N SER A 110 20.34 22.47 -15.09
CA SER A 110 20.03 23.77 -15.66
C SER A 110 21.09 24.79 -15.26
N SER A 111 22.19 24.82 -16.03
CA SER A 111 23.11 25.94 -16.03
C SER A 111 22.47 27.15 -16.73
N GLU A 112 21.40 27.71 -16.15
CA GLU A 112 21.01 29.10 -16.37
C GLU A 112 20.57 29.67 -15.02
N LYS A 113 21.42 30.55 -14.47
CA LYS A 113 21.07 31.38 -13.32
C LYS A 113 19.98 32.36 -13.76
N SER A 114 18.71 32.01 -13.52
CA SER A 114 17.66 33.02 -13.40
C SER A 114 17.41 33.26 -11.92
N SER A 115 17.93 34.38 -11.44
CA SER A 115 17.60 34.94 -10.14
C SER A 115 16.12 35.37 -10.16
N ASN A 116 15.17 34.48 -9.83
CA ASN A 116 13.79 34.77 -9.38
C ASN A 116 12.92 33.52 -9.14
N ASP A 117 13.44 32.38 -8.65
CA ASP A 117 12.61 31.18 -8.42
C ASP A 117 12.02 31.11 -7.00
N GLU A 118 10.91 31.83 -6.79
CA GLU A 118 9.96 31.57 -5.69
C GLU A 118 9.13 30.29 -5.91
N ASN A 119 9.36 29.56 -7.02
CA ASN A 119 8.59 28.38 -7.43
C ASN A 119 9.42 27.09 -7.45
N ASN A 120 10.41 26.96 -6.56
CA ASN A 120 11.13 25.69 -6.42
C ASN A 120 10.21 24.67 -5.72
N GLU A 121 9.33 24.04 -6.49
CA GLU A 121 8.38 23.03 -6.01
C GLU A 121 9.18 21.84 -5.48
N ILE A 122 9.30 21.77 -4.15
CA ILE A 122 9.98 20.67 -3.48
C ILE A 122 9.12 19.43 -3.72
N GLN A 123 9.49 18.61 -4.70
CA GLN A 123 8.83 17.32 -4.88
C GLN A 123 9.16 16.44 -3.67
N PRO A 124 8.14 15.94 -2.96
CA PRO A 124 8.36 15.10 -1.80
C PRO A 124 9.06 13.82 -2.24
N ASP A 125 10.06 13.41 -1.46
CA ASP A 125 10.71 12.10 -1.60
C ASP A 125 9.65 10.98 -1.68
N LEU A 126 9.81 10.04 -2.62
CA LEU A 126 8.86 8.95 -2.82
C LEU A 126 8.58 8.19 -1.51
N PHE A 127 9.61 7.84 -0.75
CA PHE A 127 9.43 7.05 0.47
C PHE A 127 8.90 7.89 1.63
N GLN A 128 9.16 9.20 1.63
CA GLN A 128 8.48 10.14 2.52
C GLN A 128 6.97 10.21 2.22
N PHE A 129 6.58 10.25 0.95
CA PHE A 129 5.19 10.20 0.53
C PHE A 129 4.52 8.87 0.95
N LEU A 130 5.19 7.75 0.70
CA LEU A 130 4.70 6.42 1.08
C LEU A 130 4.55 6.25 2.59
N LEU A 131 5.50 6.75 3.39
CA LEU A 131 5.37 6.80 4.85
C LEU A 131 4.14 7.60 5.28
N GLY A 132 3.85 8.71 4.61
CA GLY A 132 2.63 9.49 4.84
C GLY A 132 1.36 8.68 4.58
N GLY A 133 1.37 7.89 3.51
CA GLY A 133 0.30 6.93 3.19
C GLY A 133 0.10 5.90 4.31
N GLU A 134 1.17 5.31 4.82
CA GLU A 134 1.08 4.31 5.91
C GLU A 134 0.55 4.90 7.21
N VAL A 135 1.02 6.09 7.62
CA VAL A 135 0.52 6.77 8.82
C VAL A 135 -0.95 7.18 8.68
N TYR A 136 -1.39 7.49 7.46
CA TYR A 136 -2.80 7.79 7.19
C TYR A 136 -3.66 6.51 7.25
N ALA A 137 -3.27 5.48 6.51
CA ALA A 137 -3.99 4.22 6.42
C ALA A 137 -4.03 3.47 7.77
N SER A 138 -3.05 3.67 8.64
CA SER A 138 -3.04 3.04 9.96
C SER A 138 -4.26 3.40 10.81
N LYS A 139 -4.72 4.65 10.74
CA LYS A 139 -5.91 5.11 11.48
C LYS A 139 -7.16 4.37 11.01
N LEU A 140 -7.25 4.15 9.70
CA LEU A 140 -8.35 3.45 9.07
C LEU A 140 -8.35 1.95 9.42
N LEU A 141 -7.17 1.35 9.49
CA LEU A 141 -7.00 -0.02 9.94
C LEU A 141 -7.42 -0.17 11.42
N LEU A 142 -7.07 0.80 12.28
CA LEU A 142 -7.47 0.78 13.68
C LEU A 142 -8.98 0.94 13.87
N ASP A 143 -9.65 1.74 13.04
CA ASP A 143 -11.11 1.82 13.03
C ASP A 143 -11.75 0.49 12.58
N HIS A 144 -11.16 -0.17 11.58
CA HIS A 144 -11.57 -1.52 11.17
C HIS A 144 -11.33 -2.55 12.28
N ALA A 145 -10.22 -2.45 13.01
CA ALA A 145 -9.93 -3.33 14.15
C ALA A 145 -11.02 -3.24 15.23
N LYS A 146 -11.44 -2.03 15.57
CA LYS A 146 -12.57 -1.81 16.49
C LYS A 146 -13.86 -2.44 15.97
N SER A 147 -14.15 -2.29 14.68
CA SER A 147 -15.37 -2.86 14.09
C SER A 147 -15.41 -4.39 14.10
N VAL A 148 -14.26 -5.07 14.24
CA VAL A 148 -14.17 -6.52 14.35
C VAL A 148 -13.88 -7.00 15.79
N GLY A 149 -13.99 -6.09 16.77
CA GLY A 149 -13.93 -6.39 18.20
C GLY A 149 -12.53 -6.37 18.82
N PHE A 150 -11.58 -5.61 18.27
CA PHE A 150 -10.36 -5.25 19.01
C PHE A 150 -10.66 -3.99 19.82
N GLU A 151 -10.64 -4.07 21.15
CA GLU A 151 -11.13 -2.99 22.03
C GLU A 151 -10.02 -2.27 22.80
N ASP A 152 -8.79 -2.81 22.80
CA ASP A 152 -7.65 -2.21 23.51
C ASP A 152 -7.33 -0.80 22.96
N GLU A 153 -7.56 0.22 23.79
CA GLU A 153 -7.26 1.63 23.48
C GLU A 153 -5.79 1.85 23.11
N ASP A 154 -4.91 1.00 23.65
CA ASP A 154 -3.48 1.07 23.42
C ASP A 154 -3.00 0.15 22.29
N GLU A 155 -3.85 -0.57 21.57
CA GLU A 155 -3.49 -1.60 20.57
C GLU A 155 -2.82 -2.86 21.16
N GLY A 156 -2.96 -3.12 22.45
CA GLY A 156 -2.37 -4.27 23.14
C GLY A 156 -2.67 -5.60 22.45
N ASP A 157 -3.93 -5.87 22.14
CA ASP A 157 -4.38 -7.09 21.47
C ASP A 157 -3.81 -7.24 20.06
N LEU A 158 -3.74 -6.15 19.29
CA LEU A 158 -3.16 -6.15 17.94
C LEU A 158 -1.66 -6.45 17.99
N ARG A 159 -0.92 -5.86 18.94
CA ARG A 159 0.51 -6.14 19.13
C ARG A 159 0.79 -7.57 19.59
N ARG A 160 -0.12 -8.18 20.36
CA ARG A 160 -0.02 -9.57 20.82
C ARG A 160 -0.54 -10.57 19.80
N TYR A 161 -1.15 -10.11 18.70
CA TYR A 161 -1.68 -10.98 17.68
C TYR A 161 -0.58 -11.87 17.09
N THR A 162 -0.80 -13.19 17.10
CA THR A 162 0.17 -14.14 16.57
C THR A 162 0.06 -14.20 15.05
N VAL A 163 0.97 -13.49 14.38
CA VAL A 163 1.07 -13.47 12.92
C VAL A 163 1.49 -14.81 12.35
N THR A 164 0.90 -15.19 11.21
CA THR A 164 1.36 -16.37 10.49
C THR A 164 2.70 -16.12 9.79
N ALA A 165 3.51 -17.16 9.62
CA ALA A 165 4.76 -17.05 8.88
C ALA A 165 4.55 -16.57 7.43
N LYS A 166 3.42 -16.93 6.81
CA LYS A 166 3.07 -16.48 5.46
C LYS A 166 2.81 -14.97 5.42
N ALA A 167 2.08 -14.42 6.38
CA ALA A 167 1.84 -12.98 6.49
C ALA A 167 3.13 -12.18 6.73
N GLN A 168 4.18 -12.80 7.27
CA GLN A 168 5.48 -12.17 7.49
C GLN A 168 6.41 -12.15 6.27
N ALA A 169 6.11 -12.92 5.20
CA ALA A 169 6.99 -13.01 4.04
C ALA A 169 7.15 -11.66 3.32
N TYR A 170 6.04 -10.96 3.09
CA TYR A 170 6.02 -9.64 2.47
C TYR A 170 6.73 -8.55 3.31
N PRO A 171 6.38 -8.32 4.59
CA PRO A 171 7.06 -7.29 5.38
C PRO A 171 8.54 -7.61 5.62
N SER A 172 8.92 -8.89 5.70
CA SER A 172 10.34 -9.29 5.77
C SER A 172 11.11 -8.93 4.50
N TYR A 173 10.48 -9.07 3.32
CA TYR A 173 11.08 -8.68 2.06
C TYR A 173 11.30 -7.16 1.98
N TRP A 174 10.32 -6.36 2.42
CA TRP A 174 10.45 -4.91 2.51
C TRP A 174 11.52 -4.47 3.49
N ALA A 175 11.55 -5.06 4.69
CA ALA A 175 12.59 -4.80 5.67
C ALA A 175 13.98 -5.07 5.09
N ARG A 176 14.14 -6.15 4.30
CA ARG A 176 15.40 -6.47 3.62
C ARG A 176 15.79 -5.41 2.58
N ILE A 177 14.85 -4.92 1.77
CA ILE A 177 15.10 -3.83 0.80
C ILE A 177 15.55 -2.57 1.54
N ALA A 178 14.85 -2.21 2.61
CA ALA A 178 15.14 -1.04 3.42
C ALA A 178 16.51 -1.15 4.09
N LEU A 179 16.83 -2.29 4.70
CA LEU A 179 18.14 -2.57 5.32
C LEU A 179 19.29 -2.48 4.31
N ALA A 180 19.08 -2.91 3.07
CA ALA A 180 20.07 -2.79 2.00
C ALA A 180 20.16 -1.36 1.42
N GLY A 181 19.29 -0.43 1.81
CA GLY A 181 19.22 0.92 1.24
C GLY A 181 18.84 0.95 -0.24
N ASN A 182 18.25 -0.14 -0.77
CA ASN A 182 18.01 -0.29 -2.20
C ASN A 182 16.72 0.42 -2.64
N ARG A 183 16.79 1.75 -2.69
CA ARG A 183 15.69 2.65 -3.07
C ARG A 183 15.14 2.36 -4.47
N GLY A 184 16.00 2.01 -5.44
CA GLY A 184 15.57 1.66 -6.79
C GLY A 184 14.72 0.38 -6.84
N ALA A 185 15.14 -0.67 -6.14
CA ALA A 185 14.35 -1.89 -6.01
C ALA A 185 13.04 -1.66 -5.25
N GLY A 186 13.06 -0.82 -4.21
CA GLY A 186 11.84 -0.41 -3.50
C GLY A 186 10.84 0.32 -4.41
N ALA A 187 11.30 1.29 -5.19
CA ALA A 187 10.45 2.02 -6.12
C ALA A 187 9.84 1.09 -7.19
N ALA A 188 10.63 0.18 -7.75
CA ALA A 188 10.14 -0.82 -8.69
C ALA A 188 9.13 -1.78 -8.04
N ALA A 189 9.37 -2.22 -6.80
CA ALA A 189 8.45 -3.07 -6.05
C ALA A 189 7.10 -2.37 -5.81
N CYS A 190 7.09 -1.08 -5.40
CA CYS A 190 5.87 -0.29 -5.29
C CYS A 190 5.12 -0.19 -6.62
N ALA A 191 5.83 0.10 -7.72
CA ALA A 191 5.22 0.31 -9.02
C ALA A 191 4.51 -0.93 -9.59
N VAL A 192 4.89 -2.13 -9.13
CA VAL A 192 4.27 -3.41 -9.49
C VAL A 192 3.22 -3.84 -8.45
N ASN A 193 3.55 -3.78 -7.16
CA ASN A 193 2.71 -4.26 -6.07
C ASN A 193 1.45 -3.39 -5.85
N PHE A 194 1.59 -2.07 -5.93
CA PHE A 194 0.51 -1.15 -5.54
C PHE A 194 -0.71 -1.21 -6.47
N PRO A 195 -0.56 -1.32 -7.80
CA PRO A 195 -1.72 -1.55 -8.68
C PRO A 195 -2.49 -2.83 -8.33
N ALA A 196 -1.78 -3.93 -8.07
CA ALA A 196 -2.39 -5.22 -7.72
C ALA A 196 -3.13 -5.14 -6.37
N TRP A 197 -2.46 -4.61 -5.36
CA TRP A 197 -3.02 -4.39 -4.02
C TRP A 197 -4.22 -3.44 -4.06
N GLY A 198 -4.09 -2.30 -4.75
CA GLY A 198 -5.12 -1.28 -4.87
C GLY A 198 -6.39 -1.83 -5.53
N LYS A 199 -6.25 -2.64 -6.58
CA LYS A 199 -7.39 -3.33 -7.19
C LYS A 199 -8.05 -4.31 -6.21
N MET A 200 -7.27 -5.13 -5.50
CA MET A 200 -7.82 -6.09 -4.54
C MET A 200 -8.56 -5.39 -3.40
N CYS A 201 -8.03 -4.28 -2.90
CA CYS A 201 -8.69 -3.50 -1.86
C CYS A 201 -10.00 -2.86 -2.34
N ALA A 202 -10.05 -2.37 -3.59
CA ALA A 202 -11.29 -1.89 -4.18
C ALA A 202 -12.33 -3.02 -4.27
N ASP A 203 -11.95 -4.16 -4.85
CA ASP A 203 -12.84 -5.33 -4.99
C ASP A 203 -13.33 -5.84 -3.61
N LEU A 204 -12.47 -5.84 -2.60
CA LEU A 204 -12.82 -6.23 -1.23
C LEU A 204 -13.73 -5.20 -0.56
N SER A 205 -13.45 -3.91 -0.72
CA SER A 205 -14.29 -2.83 -0.18
C SER A 205 -15.70 -2.93 -0.75
N ASP A 206 -15.83 -3.08 -2.07
CA ASP A 206 -17.12 -3.23 -2.74
C ASP A 206 -17.86 -4.47 -2.23
N ALA A 207 -17.16 -5.60 -2.07
CA ALA A 207 -17.75 -6.81 -1.50
C ALA A 207 -18.25 -6.59 -0.06
N LEU A 208 -17.45 -5.95 0.80
CA LEU A 208 -17.82 -5.70 2.19
C LEU A 208 -19.01 -4.75 2.33
N GLN A 209 -19.12 -3.74 1.47
CA GLN A 209 -20.21 -2.77 1.50
C GLN A 209 -21.53 -3.36 0.95
N ASN A 210 -21.45 -4.22 -0.07
CA ASN A 210 -22.61 -4.81 -0.72
C ASN A 210 -23.24 -5.98 0.05
N GLN A 211 -22.55 -6.52 1.06
CA GLN A 211 -23.05 -7.64 1.87
C GLN A 211 -23.57 -7.16 3.24
N PRO A 212 -24.88 -7.16 3.49
CA PRO A 212 -25.47 -6.65 4.73
C PRO A 212 -25.03 -7.43 5.98
N GLU A 213 -24.63 -8.69 5.82
CA GLU A 213 -24.17 -9.58 6.90
C GLU A 213 -22.93 -9.05 7.61
N TYR A 214 -22.14 -8.20 6.95
CA TYR A 214 -20.92 -7.65 7.51
C TYR A 214 -21.11 -6.34 8.25
N GLY A 215 -22.25 -5.66 8.06
CA GLY A 215 -22.58 -4.41 8.74
C GLY A 215 -21.86 -3.16 8.22
N TYR A 216 -21.24 -3.21 7.03
CA TYR A 216 -20.60 -2.03 6.41
C TYR A 216 -21.53 -1.20 5.52
N SER A 217 -22.70 -1.74 5.13
CA SER A 217 -23.66 -1.15 4.17
C SER A 217 -24.34 0.17 4.61
N ALA A 218 -24.08 0.64 5.83
CA ALA A 218 -24.70 1.83 6.41
C ALA A 218 -23.71 2.89 6.93
N MET A 219 -22.40 2.67 6.78
CA MET A 219 -21.42 3.73 7.02
C MET A 219 -21.37 4.61 5.76
N GLY A 220 -22.10 5.73 5.80
CA GLY A 220 -22.27 6.65 4.65
C GLY A 220 -20.97 6.96 3.89
N ASP A 221 -21.16 7.31 2.62
CA ASP A 221 -20.19 7.41 1.51
C ASP A 221 -18.78 7.97 1.82
N ASP A 222 -18.61 8.69 2.93
CA ASP A 222 -17.38 9.38 3.32
C ASP A 222 -16.38 8.55 4.17
N LYS A 223 -16.79 7.42 4.80
CA LYS A 223 -15.91 6.70 5.76
C LYS A 223 -15.54 5.26 5.37
N ALA A 224 -16.46 4.47 4.83
CA ALA A 224 -16.16 3.08 4.45
C ALA A 224 -15.30 2.97 3.18
N SER A 225 -15.48 3.90 2.25
CA SER A 225 -14.71 4.03 1.00
C SER A 225 -13.22 4.29 1.24
N THR A 226 -12.86 4.85 2.38
CA THR A 226 -11.54 5.45 2.61
C THR A 226 -10.56 4.46 3.24
N SER A 227 -11.07 3.49 4.02
CA SER A 227 -10.23 2.54 4.77
C SER A 227 -9.52 1.48 3.94
N LEU A 228 -10.04 1.17 2.74
CA LEU A 228 -9.45 0.21 1.81
C LEU A 228 -9.01 0.87 0.48
N ALA A 229 -9.62 1.96 0.03
CA ALA A 229 -9.44 2.42 -1.36
C ALA A 229 -8.23 3.34 -1.64
N PHE A 230 -7.40 3.71 -0.65
CA PHE A 230 -6.46 4.83 -0.85
C PHE A 230 -5.23 4.53 -1.76
N ILE A 231 -4.98 3.28 -2.15
CA ILE A 231 -3.86 2.95 -3.07
C ILE A 231 -4.32 2.67 -4.52
N GLY A 232 -5.63 2.61 -4.80
CA GLY A 232 -6.14 2.02 -6.06
C GLY A 232 -6.92 2.91 -7.03
N ARG A 233 -7.43 4.08 -6.64
CA ARG A 233 -8.27 4.89 -7.55
C ARG A 233 -7.43 5.76 -8.49
N ASN A 234 -6.90 5.16 -9.56
CA ASN A 234 -6.56 5.92 -10.77
C ASN A 234 -7.85 6.45 -11.39
N GLY A 235 -7.88 7.76 -11.65
CA GLY A 235 -9.05 8.46 -12.16
C GLY A 235 -9.38 8.08 -13.60
N SER A 236 -10.55 7.48 -13.80
CA SER A 236 -11.51 7.81 -14.85
C SER A 236 -12.85 7.12 -14.50
N ASP A 237 -13.96 7.73 -14.90
CA ASP A 237 -15.33 7.25 -14.78
C ASP A 237 -16.05 7.45 -13.44
N ARG A 238 -16.51 8.69 -13.25
CA ARG A 238 -17.84 8.92 -12.67
C ARG A 238 -18.80 9.26 -13.79
N HIS A 239 -19.70 8.33 -14.14
CA HIS A 239 -21.05 8.68 -14.57
C HIS A 239 -22.01 7.48 -14.44
N ASP A 240 -23.21 7.81 -13.96
CA ASP A 240 -24.44 7.02 -13.84
C ASP A 240 -24.55 6.12 -12.58
N GLY A 241 -25.52 6.23 -11.68
CA GLY A 241 -26.86 6.82 -11.78
C GLY A 241 -27.92 5.75 -12.03
N ARG A 242 -28.34 4.99 -11.00
CA ARG A 242 -29.77 4.72 -10.69
C ARG A 242 -30.05 3.61 -9.66
N LYS A 243 -30.96 3.97 -8.76
CA LYS A 243 -32.04 3.24 -8.07
C LYS A 243 -32.47 1.87 -8.65
N CYS A 244 -32.69 0.90 -7.75
CA CYS A 244 -33.77 -0.12 -7.73
C CYS A 244 -33.67 -0.88 -6.38
N PHE A 245 -34.50 -0.73 -5.34
CA PHE A 245 -35.91 -1.10 -5.11
C PHE A 245 -36.30 -2.55 -5.50
N LEU A 246 -36.22 -3.52 -4.55
CA LEU A 246 -37.32 -4.40 -4.05
C LEU A 246 -36.87 -5.80 -3.55
N ARG A 247 -37.23 -6.06 -2.27
CA ARG A 247 -37.84 -7.27 -1.65
C ARG A 247 -37.56 -8.69 -2.20
N GLY A 248 -37.27 -9.61 -1.26
CA GLY A 248 -37.69 -11.03 -1.37
C GLY A 248 -37.09 -11.98 -0.33
N CYS A 249 -37.88 -12.39 0.66
CA CYS A 249 -37.56 -13.39 1.70
C CYS A 249 -37.30 -14.81 1.15
N GLY A 250 -36.56 -15.67 1.88
CA GLY A 250 -36.65 -17.13 1.66
C GLY A 250 -35.63 -18.06 2.35
N HIS A 251 -35.83 -18.34 3.64
CA HIS A 251 -35.62 -19.62 4.37
C HIS A 251 -34.50 -20.65 4.00
N ARG A 252 -33.65 -20.88 5.03
CA ARG A 252 -33.26 -22.17 5.69
C ARG A 252 -32.28 -23.18 5.05
N SER A 253 -31.41 -23.65 5.97
CA SER A 253 -30.73 -24.96 6.09
C SER A 253 -29.31 -25.05 5.47
N SER A 254 -28.27 -24.98 6.31
CA SER A 254 -27.61 -26.14 6.97
C SER A 254 -26.85 -27.05 6.00
N ILE A 255 -25.51 -26.94 5.97
CA ILE A 255 -24.57 -28.07 6.10
C ILE A 255 -23.10 -27.56 6.15
N ILE A 256 -22.46 -27.93 7.26
CA ILE A 256 -21.05 -28.22 7.55
C ILE A 256 -20.11 -28.42 6.34
N ALA A 257 -18.93 -27.79 6.36
CA ALA A 257 -17.58 -28.41 6.21
C ALA A 257 -16.53 -27.35 5.80
N ARG A 258 -15.58 -26.99 6.69
CA ARG A 258 -14.16 -27.41 6.67
C ARG A 258 -13.38 -27.00 5.40
N ILE A 259 -12.71 -25.84 5.48
CA ILE A 259 -11.24 -25.59 5.47
C ILE A 259 -11.00 -24.12 5.11
#